data_AF-A0A2N2VSL4-F1
#
_entry.id   AF-A0A2N2VSL4-F1
#
_cell.length_a   1.000
_cell.length_b   1.000
_cell.length_c   1.000
_cell.angle_alpha   90.00
_cell.angle_beta   90.00
_cell.angle_gamma   90.00
#
_symmetry.space_group_name_H-M   'P 1'
#
loop_
_entity.id
_entity.type
_entity.pdbx_description
1 polymer ?
#
loop_
_entity_poly.entity_id
_entity_poly.type
_entity_poly.pdbx_seq_one_letter_code
_entity_poly.pdbx_strand_id
1 'polypeptide(L)'
;MGNLSEILALAQKRAKELALPYEGALTPSEAHAILQLAPGAKLVDVRTRPELDFVGRIPGALEIEWQFYPGYALNTHFMVELKQQVDPESLVMFICRSGHRSHRAAALATEAGYPDCYNVLEGFEGDKDAKGQRGKVGGWRAAGLPWQQG
;
A
#
# COMPACT_ATOMS: atom_id res chain seq x y z
N MET A 1 -3.17 14.90 15.24
CA MET A 1 -3.64 13.69 14.53
C MET A 1 -5.07 13.99 14.09
N GLY A 2 -5.34 13.98 12.78
CA GLY A 2 -6.71 14.11 12.28
C GLY A 2 -7.54 12.91 12.72
N ASN A 3 -8.84 13.11 12.88
CA ASN A 3 -9.74 11.97 13.10
C ASN A 3 -9.82 11.12 11.81
N LEU A 4 -10.25 9.86 11.93
CA LEU A 4 -10.30 8.91 10.81
C LEU A 4 -11.04 9.49 9.59
N SER A 5 -12.19 10.14 9.82
CA SER A 5 -13.01 10.73 8.75
C SER A 5 -12.29 11.82 7.95
N GLU A 6 -11.49 12.67 8.60
CA GLU A 6 -10.68 13.69 7.92
C GLU A 6 -9.62 13.08 7.01
N ILE A 7 -8.95 12.02 7.47
CA ILE A 7 -7.92 11.32 6.70
C ILE A 7 -8.55 10.71 5.44
N LEU A 8 -9.68 10.03 5.59
CA LEU A 8 -10.38 9.41 4.46
C LEU A 8 -10.91 10.45 3.46
N ALA A 9 -11.50 11.54 3.95
CA ALA A 9 -11.98 12.62 3.09
C ALA A 9 -10.84 13.25 2.26
N LEU A 10 -9.65 13.43 2.85
CA LEU A 10 -8.49 13.94 2.15
C LEU A 10 -7.98 12.93 1.10
N ALA A 11 -7.93 11.64 1.44
CA ALA A 11 -7.53 10.60 0.51
C ALA A 11 -8.47 10.47 -0.69
N GLN A 12 -9.78 10.55 -0.46
CA GLN A 12 -10.81 10.57 -1.50
C GLN A 12 -10.72 11.82 -2.38
N LYS A 13 -10.45 12.98 -1.78
CA LYS A 13 -10.23 14.22 -2.53
C LYS A 13 -9.03 14.06 -3.49
N ARG A 14 -7.91 13.50 -3.02
CA ARG A 14 -6.75 13.23 -3.88
C ARG A 14 -7.08 12.28 -5.02
N ALA A 15 -7.85 11.22 -4.77
CA ALA A 15 -8.27 10.29 -5.82
C ALA A 15 -9.10 10.97 -6.91
N LYS A 16 -10.04 11.85 -6.53
CA LYS A 16 -10.82 12.64 -7.48
C LYS A 16 -9.95 13.60 -8.30
N GLU A 17 -9.05 14.33 -7.65
CA GLU A 17 -8.15 15.28 -8.31
C GLU A 17 -7.20 14.60 -9.30
N LEU A 18 -6.74 13.39 -8.97
CA LEU A 18 -5.83 12.60 -9.80
C LEU A 18 -6.56 11.62 -10.75
N ALA A 19 -7.89 11.64 -10.77
CA ALA A 19 -8.73 10.72 -11.55
C ALA A 19 -8.34 9.24 -11.35
N LEU A 20 -8.14 8.82 -10.10
CA LEU A 20 -7.74 7.45 -9.77
C LEU A 20 -8.92 6.48 -9.87
N PRO A 21 -8.69 5.22 -10.27
CA PRO A 21 -9.74 4.21 -10.43
C PRO A 21 -10.12 3.50 -9.12
N TYR A 22 -9.86 4.12 -7.97
CA TYR A 22 -10.10 3.58 -6.63
C TYR A 22 -10.40 4.70 -5.63
N GLU A 23 -10.91 4.34 -4.46
CA GLU A 23 -11.53 5.26 -3.50
C GLU A 23 -10.60 6.37 -3.01
N GLY A 24 -9.31 6.08 -2.74
CA GLY A 24 -8.43 7.09 -2.18
C GLY A 24 -6.93 6.86 -2.35
N ALA A 25 -6.16 7.94 -2.17
CA ALA A 25 -4.70 7.89 -2.11
C ALA A 25 -4.19 8.46 -0.77
N LEU A 26 -3.43 7.64 -0.05
CA LEU A 26 -2.93 7.92 1.29
C LEU A 26 -1.42 8.15 1.26
N THR A 27 -0.93 9.08 2.05
CA THR A 27 0.49 9.13 2.41
C THR A 27 0.83 7.97 3.36
N PRO A 28 2.12 7.59 3.52
CA PRO A 28 2.51 6.56 4.49
C PRO A 28 2.04 6.86 5.92
N SER A 29 2.15 8.12 6.36
CA SER A 29 1.74 8.53 7.71
C SER A 29 0.22 8.43 7.92
N GLU A 30 -0.57 8.75 6.91
CA GLU A 30 -2.03 8.59 6.95
C GLU A 30 -2.44 7.12 6.97
N ALA A 31 -1.80 6.28 6.15
CA ALA A 31 -2.03 4.84 6.16
C ALA A 31 -1.70 4.22 7.54
N HIS A 32 -0.60 4.63 8.15
CA HIS A 32 -0.25 4.20 9.50
C HIS A 32 -1.27 4.68 10.54
N ALA A 33 -1.73 5.93 10.45
CA ALA A 33 -2.78 6.45 11.34
C ALA A 33 -4.09 5.66 11.22
N ILE A 34 -4.51 5.29 10.00
CA ILE A 34 -5.69 4.44 9.78
C ILE A 34 -5.52 3.08 10.45
N LEU A 35 -4.34 2.44 10.34
CA LEU A 35 -4.08 1.17 11.02
C LEU A 35 -4.21 1.26 12.56
N GLN A 36 -3.97 2.43 13.15
CA GLN A 36 -4.16 2.65 14.59
C GLN A 36 -5.62 2.98 14.95
N LEU A 37 -6.33 3.70 14.08
CA LEU A 37 -7.68 4.20 14.33
C LEU A 37 -8.79 3.20 13.94
N ALA A 38 -8.52 2.29 13.00
CA ALA A 38 -9.48 1.35 12.44
C ALA A 38 -8.92 -0.08 12.48
N PRO A 39 -9.18 -0.86 13.56
CA PRO A 39 -8.66 -2.23 13.70
C PRO A 39 -9.06 -3.21 12.59
N GLY A 40 -10.15 -2.93 11.86
CA GLY A 40 -10.59 -3.72 10.71
C GLY A 40 -9.82 -3.42 9.41
N ALA A 41 -9.09 -2.31 9.34
CA ALA A 41 -8.34 -1.92 8.15
C ALA A 41 -7.20 -2.91 7.87
N LYS A 42 -6.98 -3.22 6.59
CA LYS A 42 -5.90 -4.12 6.13
C LYS A 42 -4.87 -3.35 5.32
N LEU A 43 -3.60 -3.58 5.61
CA LEU A 43 -2.49 -3.16 4.76
C LEU A 43 -1.97 -4.39 4.02
N VAL A 44 -1.98 -4.34 2.70
CA VAL A 44 -1.47 -5.40 1.81
C VAL A 44 -0.17 -4.91 1.18
N ASP A 45 0.94 -5.53 1.57
CA ASP A 45 2.26 -5.31 0.98
C ASP A 45 2.41 -6.21 -0.25
N VAL A 46 2.44 -5.56 -1.42
CA VAL A 46 2.49 -6.23 -2.72
C VAL A 46 3.88 -6.33 -3.32
N ARG A 47 4.91 -6.02 -2.51
CA ARG A 47 6.32 -6.20 -2.88
C ARG A 47 6.66 -7.67 -3.03
N THR A 48 7.77 -7.94 -3.72
CA THR A 48 8.25 -9.31 -3.91
C THR A 48 8.83 -9.88 -2.62
N ARG A 49 8.89 -11.20 -2.51
CA ARG A 49 9.46 -11.86 -1.33
C ARG A 49 10.89 -11.40 -1.03
N PRO A 50 11.80 -11.26 -2.02
CA PRO A 50 13.13 -10.68 -1.78
C PRO A 50 13.10 -9.23 -1.29
N GLU A 51 12.17 -8.39 -1.74
CA GLU A 51 12.04 -7.03 -1.22
C GLU A 51 11.63 -7.06 0.27
N LEU A 52 10.73 -7.96 0.66
CA LEU A 52 10.31 -8.15 2.05
C LEU A 52 11.47 -8.67 2.92
N ASP A 53 12.19 -9.70 2.45
CA ASP A 53 13.28 -10.33 3.19
C ASP A 53 14.50 -9.41 3.35
N PHE A 54 14.93 -8.75 2.27
CA PHE A 54 16.20 -8.02 2.26
C PHE A 54 16.09 -6.53 2.50
N VAL A 55 14.92 -5.91 2.30
CA VAL A 55 14.72 -4.46 2.51
C VAL A 55 13.96 -4.16 3.79
N GLY A 56 13.13 -5.11 4.24
CA GLY A 56 12.34 -5.03 5.47
C GLY A 56 10.84 -5.07 5.24
N ARG A 57 10.09 -5.27 6.34
CA ARG A 57 8.66 -5.56 6.40
C ARG A 57 7.93 -4.57 7.30
N ILE A 58 6.65 -4.35 7.01
CA ILE A 58 5.74 -3.61 7.90
C ILE A 58 5.05 -4.64 8.81
N PRO A 59 5.23 -4.57 10.15
CA PRO A 59 4.58 -5.50 11.06
C PRO A 59 3.06 -5.52 10.88
N GLY A 60 2.48 -6.72 10.77
CA GLY A 60 1.03 -6.91 10.63
C GLY A 60 0.47 -6.68 9.22
N ALA A 61 1.29 -6.30 8.24
CA ALA A 61 0.85 -6.25 6.85
C ALA A 61 0.63 -7.66 6.28
N LEU A 62 -0.40 -7.81 5.46
CA LEU A 62 -0.61 -9.02 4.65
C LEU A 62 0.34 -8.97 3.46
N GLU A 63 1.05 -10.06 3.20
CA GLU A 63 2.08 -10.11 2.15
C GLU A 63 1.54 -10.91 0.97
N ILE A 64 1.18 -10.22 -0.12
CA ILE A 64 0.59 -10.81 -1.32
C ILE A 64 1.32 -10.24 -2.53
N GLU A 65 2.26 -10.98 -3.10
CA GLU A 65 3.10 -10.49 -4.19
C GLU A 65 2.25 -10.10 -5.42
N TRP A 66 2.40 -8.86 -5.89
CA TRP A 66 1.79 -8.45 -7.17
C TRP A 66 2.46 -9.12 -8.37
N GLN A 67 3.77 -9.31 -8.27
CA GLN A 67 4.61 -9.91 -9.30
C GLN A 67 5.75 -10.67 -8.62
N PHE A 68 6.19 -11.76 -9.23
CA PHE A 68 7.20 -12.64 -8.66
C PHE A 68 8.61 -12.25 -9.08
N TYR A 69 9.59 -12.55 -8.23
CA TYR A 69 11.01 -12.51 -8.59
C TYR A 69 11.54 -13.94 -8.74
N PRO A 70 12.43 -14.22 -9.72
CA PRO A 70 12.95 -13.33 -10.76
C PRO A 70 11.95 -13.13 -11.92
N GLY A 71 12.24 -12.16 -12.80
CA GLY A 71 11.51 -11.98 -14.07
C GLY A 71 10.22 -11.15 -13.99
N TYR A 72 9.73 -10.81 -12.80
CA TYR A 72 8.59 -9.90 -12.62
C TYR A 72 7.32 -10.33 -13.36
N ALA A 73 7.12 -11.65 -13.47
CA ALA A 73 5.86 -12.22 -13.94
C ALA A 73 4.73 -11.83 -12.98
N LEU A 74 3.58 -11.43 -13.53
CA LEU A 74 2.42 -11.06 -12.73
C LEU A 74 1.89 -12.27 -11.94
N ASN A 75 1.46 -12.04 -10.71
CA ASN A 75 0.76 -13.06 -9.93
C ASN A 75 -0.68 -13.18 -10.42
N THR A 76 -0.96 -14.21 -11.23
CA THR A 76 -2.31 -14.50 -11.73
C THR A 76 -3.29 -14.93 -10.64
N HIS A 77 -2.79 -15.27 -9.44
CA HIS A 77 -3.59 -15.66 -8.28
C HIS A 77 -3.80 -14.52 -7.28
N PHE A 78 -3.31 -13.31 -7.54
CA PHE A 78 -3.39 -12.16 -6.64
C PHE A 78 -4.78 -11.95 -6.03
N MET A 79 -5.83 -11.92 -6.87
CA MET A 79 -7.20 -11.71 -6.39
C MET A 79 -7.76 -12.91 -5.60
N VAL A 80 -7.27 -14.12 -5.87
CA VAL A 80 -7.66 -15.31 -5.10
C VAL A 80 -7.07 -15.22 -3.70
N GLU A 81 -5.78 -14.90 -3.60
CA GLU A 81 -5.09 -14.72 -2.32
C GLU A 81 -5.66 -13.56 -1.50
N LEU A 82 -6.03 -12.46 -2.15
CA LEU A 82 -6.67 -11.31 -1.51
C LEU A 82 -8.02 -11.70 -0.89
N LYS A 83 -8.89 -12.38 -1.66
CA LYS A 83 -10.21 -12.82 -1.21
C LYS A 83 -10.18 -13.83 -0.07
N GLN A 84 -9.10 -14.58 0.06
CA GLN A 84 -8.92 -15.52 1.17
C GLN A 84 -8.56 -14.83 2.50
N GLN A 85 -8.02 -13.61 2.46
CA GLN A 85 -7.44 -12.94 3.63
C GLN A 85 -8.13 -11.63 4.00
N VAL A 86 -8.86 -11.02 3.07
CA VAL A 86 -9.45 -9.70 3.21
C VAL A 86 -10.93 -9.74 2.85
N ASP A 87 -11.76 -9.38 3.83
CA ASP A 87 -13.20 -9.20 3.63
C ASP A 87 -13.45 -8.06 2.63
N PRO A 88 -14.34 -8.23 1.63
CA PRO A 88 -14.72 -7.19 0.68
C PRO A 88 -15.16 -5.86 1.32
N GLU A 89 -15.74 -5.88 2.52
CA GLU A 89 -16.19 -4.68 3.24
C GLU A 89 -15.07 -4.02 4.06
N SER A 90 -13.87 -4.62 4.12
CA SER A 90 -12.73 -4.03 4.82
C SER A 90 -12.15 -2.84 4.04
N LEU A 91 -11.69 -1.82 4.77
CA LEU A 91 -10.81 -0.81 4.21
C LEU A 91 -9.45 -1.45 3.88
N VAL A 92 -9.09 -1.47 2.61
CA VAL A 92 -7.85 -2.10 2.12
C VAL A 92 -6.88 -1.06 1.59
N MET A 93 -5.67 -1.04 2.15
CA MET A 93 -4.57 -0.19 1.70
C MET A 93 -3.51 -1.05 1.03
N PHE A 94 -3.06 -0.66 -0.16
CA PHE A 94 -2.01 -1.37 -0.89
C PHE A 94 -0.71 -0.58 -0.84
N ILE A 95 0.39 -1.26 -0.52
CA ILE A 95 1.73 -0.66 -0.51
C ILE A 95 2.69 -1.49 -1.36
N CYS A 96 3.55 -0.82 -2.11
CA CYS A 96 4.68 -1.45 -2.79
C CYS A 96 5.97 -0.68 -2.49
N ARG A 97 7.02 -0.80 -3.31
CA ARG A 97 8.25 -0.03 -3.10
C ARG A 97 8.08 1.49 -3.24
N SER A 98 7.34 1.94 -4.25
CA SER A 98 7.23 3.36 -4.64
C SER A 98 5.87 3.75 -5.23
N GLY A 99 4.78 3.16 -4.75
CA GLY A 99 3.40 3.49 -5.14
C GLY A 99 2.88 2.96 -6.49
N HIS A 100 3.73 2.45 -7.39
CA HIS A 100 3.32 2.09 -8.76
C HIS A 100 2.61 0.74 -8.88
N ARG A 101 3.16 -0.32 -8.26
CA ARG A 101 2.53 -1.65 -8.28
C ARG A 101 1.27 -1.67 -7.42
N SER A 102 1.31 -0.98 -6.28
CA SER A 102 0.16 -0.82 -5.39
C SER A 102 -0.99 -0.04 -6.03
N HIS A 103 -0.71 0.94 -6.91
CA HIS A 103 -1.76 1.58 -7.72
C HIS A 103 -2.51 0.55 -8.57
N ARG A 104 -1.80 -0.38 -9.22
CA ARG A 104 -2.44 -1.42 -10.05
C ARG A 104 -3.18 -2.46 -9.22
N ALA A 105 -2.64 -2.82 -8.06
CA ALA A 105 -3.30 -3.71 -7.11
C ALA A 105 -4.62 -3.11 -6.60
N ALA A 106 -4.62 -1.83 -6.21
CA ALA A 106 -5.81 -1.11 -5.78
C ALA A 106 -6.87 -1.04 -6.90
N ALA A 107 -6.47 -0.70 -8.12
CA ALA A 107 -7.36 -0.67 -9.27
C ALA A 107 -8.02 -2.04 -9.53
N LEU A 108 -7.23 -3.12 -9.53
CA LEU A 108 -7.76 -4.47 -9.74
C LEU A 108 -8.70 -4.91 -8.61
N ALA A 109 -8.39 -4.56 -7.36
CA ALA A 109 -9.26 -4.88 -6.23
C ALA A 109 -10.59 -4.12 -6.31
N THR A 110 -10.57 -2.83 -6.69
CA THR A 110 -11.79 -2.05 -6.93
C THR A 110 -12.64 -2.64 -8.05
N GLU A 111 -12.03 -2.99 -9.19
CA GLU A 111 -12.73 -3.68 -10.29
C GLU A 111 -13.34 -5.03 -9.85
N ALA A 112 -12.70 -5.70 -8.89
CA ALA A 112 -13.16 -6.97 -8.34
C ALA A 112 -14.18 -6.85 -7.19
N GLY A 113 -14.65 -5.63 -6.88
CA GLY A 113 -15.74 -5.39 -5.94
C GLY A 113 -15.33 -5.01 -4.52
N TYR A 114 -14.09 -4.56 -4.29
CA TYR A 114 -13.67 -3.96 -3.02
C TYR A 114 -13.86 -2.44 -3.08
N PRO A 115 -14.92 -1.88 -2.46
CA PRO A 115 -15.24 -0.45 -2.59
C PRO A 115 -14.19 0.43 -1.89
N ASP A 116 -13.69 0.04 -0.73
CA ASP A 116 -12.79 0.85 0.10
C ASP A 116 -11.31 0.54 -0.15
N CYS A 117 -10.86 0.71 -1.40
CA CYS A 117 -9.47 0.49 -1.82
C CYS A 117 -8.66 1.78 -1.86
N TYR A 118 -7.47 1.73 -1.24
CA TYR A 118 -6.56 2.86 -1.14
C TYR A 118 -5.15 2.49 -1.58
N ASN A 119 -4.49 3.38 -2.32
CA ASN A 119 -3.07 3.26 -2.62
C ASN A 119 -2.22 4.07 -1.63
N VAL A 120 -1.20 3.45 -1.04
CA VAL A 120 -0.19 4.14 -0.23
C VAL A 120 0.85 4.76 -1.17
N LEU A 121 0.75 6.09 -1.33
CA LEU A 121 1.68 6.93 -2.07
C LEU A 121 3.09 6.78 -1.51
N GLU A 122 4.09 7.00 -2.37
CA GLU A 122 5.53 6.87 -2.06
C GLU A 122 5.97 5.44 -1.68
N GLY A 123 5.07 4.54 -1.33
CA GLY A 123 5.38 3.16 -0.98
C GLY A 123 6.28 3.02 0.25
N PHE A 124 7.01 1.92 0.33
CA PHE A 124 7.89 1.60 1.44
C PHE A 124 9.20 2.40 1.42
N GLU A 125 9.82 2.54 0.24
CA GLU A 125 11.14 3.14 0.08
C GLU A 125 11.12 4.55 -0.54
N GLY A 126 9.99 5.03 -1.07
CA GLY A 126 9.95 6.31 -1.76
C GLY A 126 10.67 6.29 -3.10
N ASP A 127 10.70 7.44 -3.75
CA ASP A 127 11.51 7.67 -4.95
C ASP A 127 13.01 7.76 -4.65
N LYS A 128 13.79 7.72 -5.73
CA LYS A 128 15.24 7.91 -5.64
C LYS A 128 15.53 9.40 -5.40
N ASP A 129 16.47 9.68 -4.51
CA ASP A 129 17.03 11.02 -4.34
C ASP A 129 17.92 11.42 -5.54
N ALA A 130 18.49 12.62 -5.50
CA ALA A 130 19.40 13.13 -6.54
C ALA A 130 20.67 12.28 -6.73
N LYS A 131 21.00 11.40 -5.77
CA LYS A 131 22.14 10.47 -5.83
C LYS A 131 21.70 9.06 -6.27
N GLY A 132 20.44 8.87 -6.65
CA GLY A 132 19.90 7.59 -7.08
C GLY A 132 19.55 6.63 -5.93
N GLN A 133 19.52 7.11 -4.68
CA GLN A 133 19.30 6.30 -3.47
C GLN A 133 17.86 6.42 -2.99
N ARG A 134 17.22 5.30 -2.63
CA ARG A 134 15.86 5.29 -2.04
C ARG A 134 15.95 5.36 -0.51
N GLY A 135 14.80 5.61 0.13
CA GLY A 135 14.63 5.62 1.58
C GLY A 135 14.95 6.94 2.27
N LYS A 136 15.17 8.03 1.52
CA LYS A 136 15.59 9.33 2.07
C LYS A 136 14.63 10.49 1.80
N VAL A 137 13.90 10.44 0.69
CA VAL A 137 13.07 11.57 0.24
C VAL A 137 11.57 11.35 0.44
N GLY A 138 11.14 10.11 0.64
CA GLY A 138 9.74 9.75 0.86
C GLY A 138 9.58 8.28 1.20
N GLY A 139 8.33 7.86 1.39
CA GLY A 139 7.94 6.50 1.70
C GLY A 139 7.94 6.18 3.19
N TRP A 140 7.41 5.00 3.52
CA TRP A 140 7.19 4.52 4.88
C TRP A 140 8.44 4.65 5.77
N ARG A 141 9.62 4.28 5.25
CA ARG A 141 10.87 4.38 6.01
C ARG A 141 11.30 5.83 6.25
N ALA A 142 11.22 6.70 5.24
CA ALA A 142 11.62 8.09 5.38
C ALA A 142 10.70 8.87 6.33
N ALA A 143 9.42 8.47 6.40
CA ALA A 143 8.45 8.98 7.36
C ALA A 143 8.68 8.50 8.82
N GLY A 144 9.69 7.68 9.08
CA GLY A 144 10.03 7.20 10.43
C GLY A 144 9.01 6.23 11.02
N LEU A 145 8.20 5.58 10.18
CA LEU A 145 7.15 4.66 10.62
C LEU A 145 7.70 3.29 10.99
N PRO A 146 6.99 2.46 11.78
CA PRO A 146 7.50 1.15 12.21
C PRO A 146 7.76 0.18 11.05
N TRP A 147 8.95 -0.41 11.00
CA TRP A 147 9.33 -1.50 10.09
C TRP A 147 10.43 -2.35 10.72
N GLN A 148 10.63 -3.57 10.22
CA GLN A 148 11.64 -4.50 10.70
C GLN A 148 12.40 -5.17 9.56
N GLN A 149 13.68 -5.46 9.78
CA GLN A 149 14.56 -6.16 8.85
C GLN A 149 15.44 -7.09 9.68
N GLY A 150 15.38 -8.38 9.38
CA GLY A 150 16.04 -9.45 10.14
C GLY A 150 15.50 -10.81 9.75
#